data_AF-A0A9D5PTC2-F1
#
_entry.id   AF-A0A9D5PTC2-F1
#
_cell.length_a   1.000
_cell.length_b   1.000
_cell.length_c   1.000
_cell.angle_alpha   90.00
_cell.angle_beta   90.00
_cell.angle_gamma   90.00
#
_symmetry.space_group_name_H-M   'P 1'
#
loop_
_entity.id
_entity.type
_entity.pdbx_description
1 polymer ?
#
loop_
_entity_poly.entity_id
_entity_poly.type
_entity_poly.pdbx_seq_one_letter_code
_entity_poly.pdbx_strand_id
1 'polypeptide(L)' 'MKKNYIAPILVVGLLGLYYVGMIALFCIIPGIAWWAKLLLSVIPAAICSVLVYVLVQRIRELQSNETDDLDKY' A
#
# COMPACT_ATOMS: atom_id res chain seq x y z
N MET A 1 18.92 -0.83 -14.51
CA MET A 1 17.82 -0.56 -13.56
C MET A 1 17.86 -1.61 -12.46
N LYS A 2 18.30 -1.24 -11.25
CA LYS A 2 18.52 -2.19 -10.16
C LYS A 2 17.20 -2.84 -9.74
N LYS A 3 17.23 -4.16 -9.54
CA LYS A 3 16.12 -5.07 -9.16
C LYS A 3 15.44 -4.74 -7.80
N ASN A 4 15.84 -3.64 -7.17
CA ASN A 4 15.61 -3.36 -5.76
C ASN A 4 14.23 -2.72 -5.46
N TYR A 5 13.51 -2.26 -6.49
CA TYR A 5 12.18 -1.64 -6.35
C TYR A 5 11.02 -2.62 -6.51
N ILE A 6 11.28 -3.79 -7.10
CA ILE A 6 10.25 -4.80 -7.41
C ILE A 6 9.67 -5.41 -6.13
N ALA A 7 10.52 -5.69 -5.14
CA ALA A 7 10.10 -6.28 -3.87
C ALA A 7 9.04 -5.41 -3.14
N PRO A 8 9.29 -4.12 -2.85
CA PRO A 8 8.32 -3.32 -2.11
C PRO A 8 7.05 -3.02 -2.95
N ILE A 9 7.16 -2.90 -4.28
CA ILE A 9 5.99 -2.73 -5.16
C ILE A 9 5.09 -3.98 -5.15
N LEU A 10 5.67 -5.17 -5.25
CA LEU A 10 4.91 -6.43 -5.20
C LEU A 10 4.18 -6.59 -3.87
N VAL A 11 4.84 -6.26 -2.76
CA VAL A 11 4.24 -6.35 -1.41
C VAL A 11 3.04 -5.43 -1.29
N VAL A 12 3.14 -4.17 -1.71
CA VAL A 12 2.01 -3.23 -1.66
C VAL A 12 0.90 -3.61 -2.63
N GLY A 13 1.23 -4.10 -3.83
CA GLY A 13 0.24 -4.60 -4.78
C GLY A 13 -0.56 -5.78 -4.21
N LEU A 14 0.13 -6.74 -3.58
CA LEU A 14 -0.50 -7.92 -2.97
C LEU A 14 -1.36 -7.53 -1.75
N LEU A 15 -0.86 -6.65 -0.89
CA LEU A 15 -1.61 -6.11 0.25
C LEU A 15 -2.83 -5.30 -0.18
N GLY A 16 -2.69 -4.48 -1.22
CA GLY A 16 -3.80 -3.71 -1.79
C GLY A 16 -4.91 -4.63 -2.31
N LEU A 17 -4.54 -5.68 -3.05
CA LEU A 17 -5.51 -6.68 -3.52
C LEU A 17 -6.19 -7.41 -2.36
N TYR A 18 -5.43 -7.78 -1.31
CA TYR A 18 -5.97 -8.41 -0.11
C TYR A 18 -6.99 -7.51 0.60
N TYR A 19 -6.69 -6.23 0.79
CA TYR A 19 -7.60 -5.29 1.44
C TYR A 19 -8.86 -5.01 0.61
N VAL A 20 -8.73 -4.89 -0.72
CA VAL A 20 -9.89 -4.75 -1.61
C VAL A 20 -10.78 -5.99 -1.56
N GLY A 21 -10.19 -7.18 -1.57
CA GLY A 21 -10.92 -8.45 -1.41
C GLY A 21 -11.63 -8.53 -0.06
N MET A 22 -10.99 -8.06 1.01
CA MET A 22 -11.59 -7.97 2.34
C MET A 22 -12.80 -7.04 2.38
N ILE A 23 -12.71 -5.83 1.79
CA ILE A 23 -13.81 -4.88 1.71
C ILE A 23 -14.98 -5.47 0.91
N ALA A 24 -14.69 -6.13 -0.22
CA ALA A 24 -15.70 -6.81 -1.02
C ALA A 24 -16.42 -7.92 -0.23
N LEU A 25 -15.67 -8.74 0.54
CA LEU A 25 -16.24 -9.78 1.39
C LEU A 25 -17.16 -9.19 2.48
N PHE A 26 -16.74 -8.11 3.14
CA PHE A 26 -17.57 -7.40 4.12
C PHE A 26 -18.84 -6.80 3.52
N CYS A 27 -18.81 -6.42 2.24
CA CYS A 27 -19.97 -5.89 1.54
C CYS A 27 -21.03 -6.99 1.30
N ILE A 28 -20.59 -8.20 0.97
CA ILE A 28 -21.45 -9.35 0.63
C ILE A 28 -22.18 -9.91 1.86
N ILE A 29 -21.63 -9.78 3.07
CA ILE A 29 -22.29 -10.30 4.29
C ILE A 29 -23.60 -9.50 4.55
N PRO A 30 -24.78 -10.16 4.48
CA PRO A 30 -26.05 -9.54 4.82
C PRO A 30 -26.22 -9.53 6.35
N GLY A 31 -26.71 -8.42 6.91
CA GLY A 31 -26.97 -8.27 8.35
C GLY A 31 -26.07 -7.27 9.08
N ILE A 32 -25.01 -6.78 8.46
CA ILE A 32 -24.18 -5.70 9.02
C ILE A 32 -24.81 -4.35 8.67
N ALA A 33 -25.03 -3.50 9.69
CA ALA A 33 -25.52 -2.14 9.51
C ALA A 33 -24.62 -1.34 8.55
N TRP A 34 -25.22 -0.53 7.69
CA TRP A 34 -24.49 0.19 6.63
C TRP A 34 -23.40 1.14 7.18
N TRP A 35 -23.64 1.75 8.34
CA TRP A 35 -22.66 2.57 9.05
C TRP A 35 -21.45 1.76 9.53
N ALA A 36 -21.68 0.54 10.01
CA ALA A 36 -20.62 -0.35 10.46
C ALA A 36 -19.78 -0.83 9.26
N LYS A 37 -20.39 -1.09 8.09
CA LYS A 37 -19.66 -1.38 6.85
C LYS A 37 -18.73 -0.23 6.45
N LEU A 38 -19.20 1.01 6.57
CA LEU A 38 -18.41 2.21 6.29
C LEU A 38 -17.20 2.33 7.22
N LEU A 39 -17.40 2.26 8.54
CA LEU A 39 -16.31 2.33 9.51
C LEU A 39 -15.29 1.21 9.31
N LEU A 40 -15.77 -0.01 9.07
CA LEU A 40 -14.91 -1.18 8.88
C LEU A 40 -14.18 -1.19 7.53
N SER A 41 -14.68 -0.47 6.53
CA SER A 41 -14.01 -0.26 5.24
C SER A 41 -13.01 0.90 5.28
N VAL A 42 -13.28 1.94 6.09
CA VAL A 42 -12.40 3.10 6.23
C VAL A 42 -11.07 2.73 6.88
N ILE A 43 -11.08 1.84 7.89
CA ILE A 43 -9.85 1.39 8.56
C ILE A 43 -8.85 0.73 7.59
N PRO A 44 -9.21 -0.33 6.82
CA PRO A 44 -8.31 -0.92 5.84
C PRO A 44 -7.96 0.04 4.71
N ALA A 45 -8.87 0.95 4.31
CA ALA A 45 -8.55 1.99 3.33
C ALA A 45 -7.47 2.96 3.83
N ALA A 46 -7.56 3.41 5.09
CA ALA A 46 -6.55 4.25 5.73
C ALA A 46 -5.20 3.52 5.79
N ILE A 47 -5.18 2.25 6.22
CA ILE A 47 -3.96 1.44 6.24
C ILE A 47 -3.37 1.30 4.84
N CYS A 48 -4.20 1.02 3.83
CA CYS A 48 -3.77 0.96 2.42
C CYS A 48 -3.10 2.26 1.97
N SER A 49 -3.68 3.41 2.33
CA SER A 49 -3.13 4.73 1.95
C SER A 49 -1.75 4.97 2.57
N VAL A 50 -1.56 4.58 3.84
CA VAL A 50 -0.28 4.71 4.55
C VAL A 50 0.77 3.77 3.94
N LEU A 51 0.40 2.53 3.59
CA LEU A 51 1.30 1.57 2.96
C LEU A 51 1.83 2.07 1.61
N VAL A 52 0.95 2.66 0.79
CA VAL A 52 1.35 3.27 -0.49
C VAL A 52 2.27 4.48 -0.26
N TYR A 53 1.97 5.32 0.73
CA TYR A 53 2.83 6.47 1.06
C TYR A 53 4.24 6.05 1.47
N VAL A 54 4.36 5.05 2.35
CA VAL A 54 5.65 4.52 2.81
C VAL A 54 6.42 3.89 1.64
N LEU A 55 5.74 3.18 0.73
CA LEU A 55 6.35 2.64 -0.49
C LEU A 55 6.95 3.75 -1.36
N VAL A 56 6.17 4.81 -1.62
CA VAL A 56 6.64 5.93 -2.44
C VAL A 56 7.82 6.61 -1.77
N GLN A 57 7.79 6.83 -0.45
CA GLN A 57 8.95 7.33 0.29
C GLN A 57 10.17 6.42 0.12
N ARG A 58 10.02 5.10 0.25
CA ARG A 58 11.13 4.15 0.09
C ARG A 58 11.73 4.16 -1.31
N ILE A 59 10.89 4.22 -2.35
CA ILE A 59 11.37 4.31 -3.74
C ILE A 59 12.16 5.62 -3.93
N ARG A 60 11.66 6.74 -3.38
CA ARG A 60 12.35 8.04 -3.46
C ARG A 60 13.65 8.06 -2.68
N GLU A 61 13.70 7.48 -1.48
CA GLU A 61 14.93 7.33 -0.70
C GLU A 61 15.97 6.53 -1.47
N LEU A 62 15.60 5.35 -1.99
CA LEU A 62 16.51 4.49 -2.77
C LEU A 62 17.03 5.18 -4.04
N GLN A 63 16.18 5.94 -4.73
CA GLN A 63 16.57 6.70 -5.93
C GLN A 63 17.47 7.89 -5.57
N SER A 64 17.19 8.60 -4.48
CA SER A 64 18.00 9.72 -4.01
C SER A 64 19.38 9.26 -3.54
N ASN A 65 19.46 8.13 -2.82
CA ASN A 65 20.71 7.57 -2.34
C ASN A 65 21.63 7.17 -3.51
N GLU A 66 21.06 6.59 -4.58
CA GLU A 66 21.81 6.27 -5.80
C GLU A 66 22.33 7.52 -6.53
N THR A 67 21.62 8.64 -6.43
CA THR A 67 22.03 9.91 -7.06
C THR A 67 23.13 10.61 -6.24
N ASP A 68 23.05 10.53 -4.91
CA ASP A 68 24.04 11.11 -3.98
C ASP A 68 25.41 10.38 -4.03
N ASP A 69 25.40 9.05 -4.17
CA ASP A 69 26.63 8.27 -4.33
C ASP A 69 27.38 8.56 -5.65
N LEU A 70 26.67 8.97 -6.71
CA LEU A 70 27.26 9.27 -8.01
C LEU A 70 27.94 10.64 -8.07
N ASP A 71 27.49 11.61 -7.27
CA ASP A 71 28.08 12.96 -7.21
C ASP A 71 29.42 12.98 -6.45
N LYS A 72 29.75 11.87 -5.76
CA LYS A 72 30.91 11.74 -4.89
C LYS A 72 32.18 11.19 -5.58
N TYR A 73 32.16 11.02 -6.90
CA TYR A 73 33.28 10.53 -7.72
C TYR A 73 33.47 11.38 -8.98
#